data_AF-A0A8B3NR65-F1
#
_entry.id   AF-A0A8B3NR65-F1
#
_cell.length_a   1.000
_cell.length_b   1.000
_cell.length_c   1.000
_cell.angle_alpha   90.00
_cell.angle_beta   90.00
_cell.angle_gamma   90.00
#
_symmetry.space_group_name_H-M   'P 1'
#
loop_
_entity.id
_entity.type
_entity.pdbx_description
1 polymer ?
#
loop_
_entity_poly.entity_id
_entity_poly.type
_entity_poly.pdbx_seq_one_letter_code
_entity_poly.pdbx_strand_id
1 'polypeptide(L)' 'MTDKDYCLRFEPSDLTVAIGELFLTAEDDAKVFSHAHSGVPFWKALAVTWFRKTKKKRLHLRVAA' A
#
# COMPACT_ATOMS: atom_id res chain seq x y z
N MET A 1 -0.50 -0.82 -10.72
CA MET A 1 0.53 -1.76 -10.21
C MET A 1 0.44 -3.04 -11.02
N THR A 2 1.01 -3.01 -12.23
CA THR A 2 0.91 -4.08 -13.25
C THR A 2 2.15 -4.96 -13.30
N ASP A 3 3.09 -4.72 -12.39
CA ASP A 3 4.30 -5.51 -12.26
C ASP A 3 3.93 -6.93 -11.81
N LYS A 4 4.40 -7.93 -12.57
CA LYS A 4 4.08 -9.35 -12.39
C LYS A 4 4.46 -9.86 -11.00
N ASP A 5 5.51 -9.28 -10.42
CA ASP A 5 6.00 -9.67 -9.09
C ASP A 5 5.09 -9.17 -7.96
N TYR A 6 4.25 -8.17 -8.21
CA TYR A 6 3.42 -7.53 -7.19
C TYR A 6 1.93 -7.73 -7.41
N CYS A 7 1.48 -7.93 -8.66
CA CYS A 7 0.09 -8.15 -9.04
C CYS A 7 -0.53 -9.38 -8.34
N LEU A 8 0.25 -10.45 -8.13
CA LEU A 8 -0.22 -11.67 -7.44
C LEU A 8 -0.16 -11.56 -5.91
N ARG A 9 0.39 -10.46 -5.37
CA ARG A 9 0.64 -10.30 -3.92
C ARG A 9 -0.52 -9.66 -3.16
N PHE A 10 -1.58 -9.22 -3.83
CA PHE A 10 -2.79 -8.68 -3.22
C PHE A 10 -3.98 -8.88 -4.15
N GLU A 11 -5.18 -8.99 -3.62
CA GLU A 11 -6.39 -8.94 -4.45
C GLU A 11 -6.73 -7.47 -4.75
N PRO A 12 -7.24 -7.13 -5.94
CA PRO A 12 -7.71 -5.76 -6.22
C PRO A 12 -8.66 -5.22 -5.14
N SER A 13 -9.51 -6.08 -4.57
CA SER A 13 -10.44 -5.77 -3.48
C SER A 13 -9.74 -5.29 -2.21
N ASP A 14 -8.57 -5.86 -1.88
CA ASP A 14 -7.76 -5.44 -0.72
C ASP A 14 -7.29 -4.00 -0.84
N LEU A 15 -6.97 -3.57 -2.07
CA LEU A 15 -6.51 -2.21 -2.32
C LEU A 15 -7.63 -1.20 -2.11
N THR A 16 -8.84 -1.50 -2.57
CA THR A 16 -10.03 -0.66 -2.37
C THR A 16 -10.33 -0.49 -0.88
N VAL A 17 -10.24 -1.57 -0.10
CA VAL A 17 -10.42 -1.52 1.35
C VAL A 17 -9.30 -0.70 2.01
N ALA A 18 -8.04 -0.90 1.61
CA ALA A 18 -6.92 -0.13 2.15
C ALA A 18 -7.02 1.38 1.84
N ILE A 19 -7.52 1.75 0.65
CA ILE A 19 -7.77 3.16 0.29
C ILE A 19 -8.85 3.77 1.21
N GLY A 20 -9.93 3.03 1.49
CA GLY A 20 -10.98 3.47 2.41
C GLY A 20 -10.51 3.58 3.86
N GLU A 21 -9.78 2.58 4.37
CA GLU A 21 -9.25 2.56 5.74
C GLU A 21 -8.20 3.67 5.98
N LEU A 22 -7.42 4.03 4.95
CA LEU A 22 -6.35 5.01 5.05
C LEU A 22 -6.73 6.39 4.51
N PHE A 23 -8.01 6.65 4.22
CA PHE A 23 -8.44 7.88 3.55
C PHE A 23 -7.88 9.16 4.17
N LEU A 24 -7.81 9.24 5.50
CA LEU A 24 -7.33 10.42 6.23
C LEU A 24 -5.82 10.42 6.51
N THR A 25 -5.17 9.26 6.56
CA THR A 25 -3.77 9.14 6.99
C THR A 25 -2.80 8.81 5.86
N ALA A 26 -3.30 8.28 4.74
CA ALA A 26 -2.49 7.93 3.57
C ALA A 26 -1.78 9.16 2.99
N GLU A 27 -2.43 10.32 3.02
CA GLU A 27 -1.87 11.55 2.45
C GLU A 27 -0.64 12.02 3.22
N ASP A 28 -0.72 12.03 4.55
CA ASP A 28 0.39 12.44 5.42
C ASP A 28 1.55 11.42 5.35
N ASP A 29 1.23 10.12 5.40
CA ASP A 29 2.22 9.05 5.22
C ASP A 29 2.90 9.14 3.85
N ALA A 30 2.16 9.46 2.80
CA ALA A 30 2.71 9.63 1.45
C ALA A 30 3.57 10.90 1.33
N LYS A 31 3.21 12.00 1.99
CA LYS A 31 4.06 13.21 2.05
C LYS A 31 5.39 12.89 2.71
N VAL A 32 5.36 12.25 3.88
CA VAL A 32 6.56 11.79 4.59
C VAL A 32 7.40 10.87 3.71
N PHE A 33 6.78 9.91 3.03
CA PHE A 33 7.48 8.97 2.16
C PHE A 33 8.14 9.67 0.95
N SER A 34 7.43 10.60 0.30
CA SER A 34 7.95 11.37 -0.83
C SER A 34 9.09 12.32 -0.44
N HIS A 35 9.04 12.91 0.77
CA HIS A 35 10.11 13.74 1.29
C HIS A 35 11.34 12.91 1.66
N ALA A 36 11.14 11.72 2.25
CA ALA A 36 12.23 10.82 2.61
C ALA A 36 12.91 10.17 1.39
N HIS A 37 12.20 10.01 0.28
CA HIS A 37 12.72 9.42 -0.96
C HIS A 37 12.66 10.46 -2.08
N SER A 38 13.68 11.31 -2.10
CA SER A 38 13.83 12.35 -3.13
C SER A 38 13.74 11.73 -4.53
N GLY A 39 12.79 12.22 -5.32
CA GLY A 39 12.53 11.72 -6.69
C GLY A 39 11.36 10.75 -6.82
N VAL A 40 10.68 10.36 -5.73
CA VAL A 40 9.41 9.63 -5.82
C VAL A 40 8.25 10.63 -5.93
N PRO A 41 7.50 10.65 -7.05
CA PRO A 41 6.29 11.47 -7.16
C PRO A 41 5.27 11.08 -6.10
N PHE A 42 4.52 12.07 -5.60
CA PHE A 42 3.53 11.88 -4.54
C PHE A 42 2.51 10.76 -4.84
N TRP A 43 2.03 10.65 -6.08
CA TRP A 43 1.11 9.58 -6.48
C TRP A 43 1.72 8.18 -6.35
N LYS A 44 3.04 8.03 -6.56
CA LYS A 44 3.75 6.76 -6.33
C LYS A 44 3.88 6.50 -4.83
N ALA A 45 4.15 7.53 -4.04
CA ALA A 45 4.21 7.42 -2.58
C ALA A 45 2.86 6.94 -2.00
N LEU A 46 1.75 7.52 -2.46
CA LEU A 46 0.39 7.07 -2.10
C LEU A 46 0.15 5.60 -2.46
N ALA A 47 0.49 5.20 -3.68
CA ALA A 47 0.34 3.81 -4.11
C ALA A 47 1.16 2.84 -3.24
N VAL A 48 2.37 3.23 -2.84
CA VAL A 48 3.21 2.44 -1.93
C VAL A 48 2.60 2.37 -0.52
N THR A 49 2.05 3.47 0.00
CA THR A 49 1.38 3.52 1.30
C THR A 49 0.19 2.56 1.34
N TRP A 50 -0.69 2.60 0.33
CA TRP A 50 -1.82 1.67 0.24
C TRP A 50 -1.36 0.22 0.10
N PHE A 51 -0.37 -0.04 -0.76
CA PHE A 51 0.15 -1.40 -0.96
C PHE A 51 0.84 -1.99 0.27
N ARG A 52 1.52 -1.18 1.08
CA ARG A 52 2.11 -1.65 2.35
C ARG A 52 1.04 -2.14 3.33
N LYS A 53 -0.14 -1.54 3.32
CA LYS A 53 -1.25 -1.93 4.18
C LYS A 53 -1.91 -3.24 3.73
N THR A 54 -2.06 -3.46 2.43
CA THR A 54 -2.58 -4.75 1.90
C THR A 54 -1.68 -5.93 2.29
N LYS A 55 -0.35 -5.74 2.33
CA LYS A 55 0.61 -6.76 2.82
C LYS A 55 0.45 -7.11 4.30
N LYS A 56 0.20 -6.13 5.18
CA LYS A 56 0.08 -6.37 6.64
C LYS A 56 -1.15 -7.22 6.97
N LYS A 57 -2.20 -7.17 6.17
CA LYS A 57 -3.42 -7.97 6.34
C LYS A 57 -3.18 -9.46 6.02
N ARG A 58 -2.36 -9.77 5.00
CA ARG A 58 -2.05 -11.16 4.60
C ARG A 58 -1.06 -11.89 5.52
N LEU A 59 -0.20 -11.19 6.25
CA LEU A 59 0.73 -11.82 7.21
C LEU A 59 0.01 -12.43 8.42
N HIS A 60 -1.13 -11.86 8.84
CA HIS A 60 -1.94 -12.41 9.92
C HIS A 60 -2.74 -13.66 9.53
N LEU A 61 -2.87 -13.98 8.24
CA LEU A 61 -3.56 -15.17 7.74
C LEU A 61 -2.63 -16.38 7.53
N ARG A 62 -1.37 -16.31 7.97
CA ARG A 62 -0.39 -17.41 7.83
C ARG A 62 0.01 -18.08 9.15
N VAL A 63 -0.77 -17.93 10.21
CA VAL A 63 -0.57 -18.65 11.48
C VAL A 63 -1.88 -19.32 11.89
N ALA A 64 -2.21 -20.41 11.21
CA ALA A 64 -3.11 -21.46 11.67
C ALA A 64 -2.99 -22.63 10.67
N ALA A 65 -2.02 -23.50 10.91
CA ALA A 65 -1.93 -24.84 10.35
C ALA A 65 -1.67 -25.80 11.51
#